data_AF-A0A973HY95-F1
#
_entry.id   AF-A0A973HY95-F1
#
_cell.length_a   1.000
_cell.length_b   1.000
_cell.length_c   1.000
_cell.angle_alpha   90.00
_cell.angle_beta   90.00
_cell.angle_gamma   90.00
#
_symmetry.space_group_name_H-M   'P 1'
#
loop_
_entity.id
_entity.type
_entity.pdbx_description
1 polymer ?
#
loop_
_entity_poly.entity_id
_entity_poly.type
_entity_poly.pdbx_seq_one_letter_code
_entity_poly.pdbx_strand_id
1 'polypeptide(L)'
;LMHSTYPIPGADTVQTAVTADTDDSFIVAHFFAGHLSRIQLGNGDLIDDLDGLDFPNRVAIGGGRVFSTNQGAESISVHAAVGAFLRADINIDGVIDMADPIGLLQYLFSGIELLCHDAGDIGDDGVLDISDPIQLLNYLFSQGPTPAYPFPVAGSDLTDDALDCGGVTE
;
A
#
# COMPACT_ATOMS: atom_id res chain seq x y z
N LEU A 1 22.90 19.66 -19.73
CA LEU A 1 21.59 19.49 -19.06
C LEU A 1 20.88 18.34 -19.78
N MET A 2 20.96 17.13 -19.23
CA MET A 2 20.18 16.00 -19.75
C MET A 2 18.74 16.26 -19.32
N HIS A 3 17.85 16.46 -20.28
CA HIS A 3 16.42 16.55 -20.05
C HIS A 3 15.79 15.48 -20.95
N SER A 4 14.91 14.68 -20.36
CA SER A 4 14.07 13.74 -21.08
C SER A 4 12.65 14.31 -21.12
N THR A 5 11.92 14.06 -22.19
CA THR A 5 10.52 14.47 -22.33
C THR A 5 9.72 13.23 -22.68
N TYR A 6 8.76 12.90 -21.83
CA TYR A 6 7.89 11.75 -22.01
C TYR A 6 6.50 12.23 -22.41
N PRO A 7 5.91 11.69 -23.49
CA PRO A 7 4.54 12.01 -23.84
C PRO A 7 3.60 11.38 -22.81
N ILE A 8 2.79 12.21 -22.15
CA ILE A 8 1.76 11.73 -21.23
C ILE A 8 0.47 11.50 -22.03
N PRO A 9 -0.16 10.32 -21.97
CA PRO A 9 -1.45 10.09 -22.61
C PRO A 9 -2.52 10.98 -21.93
N GLY A 10 -2.97 12.04 -22.60
CA GLY A 10 -4.00 12.93 -22.05
C GLY A 10 -4.39 14.07 -23.00
N ALA A 11 -5.70 14.33 -23.10
CA ALA A 11 -6.27 15.45 -23.86
C ALA A 11 -5.93 16.81 -23.22
N ASP A 12 -6.15 17.89 -23.98
CA ASP A 12 -5.67 19.29 -23.84
C ASP A 12 -5.79 20.03 -22.47
N THR A 13 -6.13 19.38 -21.36
CA THR A 13 -6.40 20.06 -20.08
C THR A 13 -5.81 19.43 -18.83
N VAL A 14 -4.85 18.50 -18.91
CA VAL A 14 -4.30 17.87 -17.69
C VAL A 14 -3.42 18.86 -16.91
N GLN A 15 -3.95 19.45 -15.84
CA GLN A 15 -3.09 19.86 -14.73
C GLN A 15 -2.51 18.56 -14.17
N THR A 16 -1.18 18.46 -14.11
CA THR A 16 -0.46 17.26 -13.64
C THR A 16 0.42 17.66 -12.47
N ALA A 17 0.35 16.89 -11.38
CA ALA A 17 1.40 16.88 -10.37
C ALA A 17 2.30 15.69 -10.68
N VAL A 18 3.60 15.93 -10.58
CA VAL A 18 4.63 14.90 -10.69
C VAL A 18 5.42 14.90 -9.41
N THR A 19 5.62 13.71 -8.84
CA THR A 19 6.54 13.52 -7.72
C THR A 19 7.49 12.38 -8.05
N ALA A 20 8.74 12.51 -7.61
CA ALA A 20 9.67 11.39 -7.63
C ALA A 20 9.15 10.29 -6.70
N ASP A 21 9.41 9.05 -7.10
CA ASP A 21 9.06 7.84 -6.37
C ASP A 21 10.34 7.02 -6.09
N THR A 22 10.21 5.82 -5.53
CA THR A 22 11.31 4.86 -5.38
C THR A 22 11.66 4.20 -6.71
N ASP A 23 12.84 3.54 -6.75
CA ASP A 23 13.24 2.63 -7.84
C ASP A 23 13.30 3.25 -9.24
N ASP A 24 13.87 4.45 -9.35
CA ASP A 24 14.07 5.14 -10.63
C ASP A 24 12.74 5.35 -11.39
N SER A 25 11.68 5.70 -10.67
CA SER A 25 10.36 5.98 -11.22
C SER A 25 9.79 7.31 -10.73
N PHE A 26 8.69 7.75 -11.34
CA PHE A 26 7.94 8.92 -10.92
C PHE A 26 6.44 8.66 -11.05
N ILE A 27 5.64 9.31 -10.21
CA ILE A 27 4.19 9.23 -10.26
C ILE A 27 3.63 10.50 -10.93
N VAL A 28 2.72 10.30 -11.87
CA VAL A 28 1.96 11.35 -12.55
C VAL A 28 0.50 11.27 -12.11
N ALA A 29 -0.03 12.37 -11.60
CA ALA A 29 -1.44 12.50 -11.29
C ALA A 29 -2.21 13.13 -12.46
N HIS A 30 -3.21 12.42 -12.97
CA HIS A 30 -4.06 12.88 -14.07
C HIS A 30 -5.37 13.45 -13.50
N PHE A 31 -5.34 14.74 -13.11
CA PHE A 31 -6.37 15.32 -12.25
C PHE A 31 -7.81 15.18 -12.74
N PHE A 32 -8.08 15.40 -14.03
CA PHE A 32 -9.44 15.31 -14.59
C PHE A 32 -9.87 13.90 -14.97
N ALA A 33 -8.92 12.97 -15.02
CA ALA A 33 -9.17 11.61 -15.47
C ALA A 33 -9.30 10.62 -14.30
N GLY A 34 -9.00 11.04 -13.06
CA GLY A 34 -9.21 10.18 -11.92
C GLY A 34 -8.23 9.00 -11.86
N HIS A 35 -7.03 9.08 -12.47
CA HIS A 35 -5.97 8.06 -12.31
C HIS A 35 -4.57 8.60 -11.94
N LEU A 36 -3.77 7.78 -11.24
CA LEU A 36 -2.31 7.95 -11.02
C LEU A 36 -1.56 6.91 -11.82
N SER A 37 -0.64 7.36 -12.66
CA SER A 37 0.26 6.47 -13.37
C SER A 37 1.66 6.51 -12.75
N ARG A 38 2.22 5.35 -12.42
CA ARG A 38 3.63 5.19 -12.08
C ARG A 38 4.40 4.89 -13.35
N ILE A 39 5.42 5.68 -13.64
CA ILE A 39 6.18 5.63 -14.90
C ILE A 39 7.66 5.46 -14.60
N GLN A 40 8.32 4.56 -15.34
CA GLN A 40 9.75 4.33 -15.23
C GLN A 40 10.53 5.55 -15.76
N LEU A 41 11.51 6.04 -15.00
CA LEU A 41 12.29 7.23 -15.35
C LEU A 41 13.21 6.98 -16.55
N GLY A 42 13.75 5.77 -16.69
CA GLY A 42 14.74 5.43 -17.72
C GLY A 42 14.20 5.38 -19.16
N ASN A 43 12.96 4.92 -19.35
CA ASN A 43 12.36 4.70 -20.67
C ASN A 43 10.97 5.34 -20.85
N GLY A 44 10.31 5.76 -19.77
CA GLY A 44 8.96 6.31 -19.82
C GLY A 44 7.85 5.26 -19.94
N ASP A 45 8.17 3.99 -19.69
CA ASP A 45 7.17 2.92 -19.73
C ASP A 45 6.23 3.01 -18.52
N LEU A 46 4.94 2.78 -18.75
CA LEU A 46 3.94 2.66 -17.68
C LEU A 46 4.27 1.41 -16.86
N ILE A 47 4.49 1.61 -15.56
CA ILE A 47 4.69 0.53 -14.59
C ILE A 47 3.34 0.07 -14.06
N ASP A 48 2.53 1.02 -13.60
CA ASP A 48 1.21 0.74 -13.03
C ASP A 48 0.27 1.95 -13.09
N ASP A 49 -1.03 1.72 -12.94
CA ASP A 49 -2.07 2.74 -12.95
C ASP A 49 -3.11 2.49 -11.84
N LEU A 50 -3.47 3.56 -11.12
CA LEU A 50 -4.46 3.51 -10.06
C LEU A 50 -5.63 4.43 -10.39
N ASP A 51 -6.79 3.82 -10.64
CA ASP A 51 -8.03 4.46 -11.09
C ASP A 51 -9.00 4.84 -9.97
N GLY A 52 -9.97 5.71 -10.31
CA GLY A 52 -11.14 6.00 -9.49
C GLY A 52 -10.87 6.93 -8.31
N LEU A 53 -9.76 7.67 -8.32
CA LEU A 53 -9.38 8.52 -7.20
C LEU A 53 -9.84 9.96 -7.44
N ASP A 54 -10.10 10.66 -6.35
CA ASP A 54 -10.42 12.09 -6.37
C ASP A 54 -9.12 12.90 -6.30
N PHE A 55 -8.59 13.27 -7.46
CA PHE A 55 -7.24 13.82 -7.55
C PHE A 55 -7.15 15.32 -7.32
N PRO A 56 -6.00 15.79 -6.78
CA PRO A 56 -5.88 17.18 -6.46
C PRO A 56 -4.58 17.84 -6.92
N ASN A 57 -4.45 19.14 -6.67
CA ASN A 57 -3.30 19.95 -7.08
C ASN A 57 -1.94 19.56 -6.40
N ARG A 58 -1.89 18.58 -5.47
CA ARG A 58 -0.65 18.10 -4.80
C ARG A 58 -0.69 16.60 -4.49
N VAL A 59 0.44 15.92 -4.73
CA VAL A 59 0.68 14.50 -4.38
C VAL A 59 1.98 14.38 -3.58
N ALA A 60 2.02 13.45 -2.62
CA ALA A 60 3.22 13.07 -1.86
C ALA A 60 3.28 11.55 -1.64
N ILE A 61 4.48 11.01 -1.43
CA ILE A 61 4.72 9.58 -1.22
C ILE A 61 5.50 9.39 0.09
N GLY A 62 5.16 8.34 0.85
CA GLY A 62 5.95 7.88 1.99
C GLY A 62 5.39 6.59 2.59
N GLY A 63 6.28 5.63 2.90
CA GLY A 63 5.91 4.33 3.49
C GLY A 63 4.96 3.50 2.63
N GLY A 64 5.21 3.42 1.32
CA GLY A 64 4.34 2.65 0.41
C GLY A 64 2.93 3.20 0.30
N ARG A 65 2.70 4.47 0.67
CA ARG A 65 1.42 5.16 0.55
C ARG A 65 1.54 6.41 -0.31
N VAL A 66 0.50 6.67 -1.08
CA VAL A 66 0.31 7.88 -1.87
C VAL A 66 -0.73 8.76 -1.19
N PHE A 67 -0.35 10.01 -0.90
CA PHE A 67 -1.20 11.01 -0.27
C PHE A 67 -1.59 12.08 -1.28
N SER A 68 -2.87 12.44 -1.32
CA SER A 68 -3.37 13.46 -2.23
C SER A 68 -4.34 14.42 -1.52
N THR A 69 -4.23 15.72 -1.81
CA THR A 69 -5.13 16.76 -1.27
C THR A 69 -5.27 18.00 -2.16
N ASN A 70 -6.48 18.57 -2.29
CA ASN A 70 -6.76 19.77 -3.12
C ASN A 70 -6.51 21.08 -2.37
N GLN A 71 -6.42 22.20 -3.10
CA GLN A 71 -6.30 23.50 -2.43
C GLN A 71 -7.56 23.78 -1.61
N GLY A 72 -7.39 23.98 -0.30
CA GLY A 72 -8.50 24.21 0.62
C GLY A 72 -9.18 22.93 1.12
N ALA A 73 -8.58 21.74 0.91
CA ALA A 73 -9.14 20.49 1.41
C ALA A 73 -9.25 20.48 2.94
N GLU A 74 -10.34 19.88 3.42
CA GLU A 74 -10.50 19.50 4.84
C GLU A 74 -10.05 18.04 5.10
N SER A 75 -9.75 17.28 4.04
CA SER A 75 -9.32 15.87 4.10
C SER A 75 -8.18 15.54 3.13
N ILE A 76 -7.52 14.41 3.38
CA ILE A 76 -6.44 13.84 2.55
C ILE A 76 -6.90 12.44 2.13
N SER A 77 -6.77 12.11 0.85
CA SER A 77 -6.95 10.75 0.34
C SER A 77 -5.63 10.01 0.44
N VAL A 78 -5.67 8.77 0.94
CA VAL A 78 -4.49 7.91 1.11
C VAL A 78 -4.71 6.64 0.32
N HIS A 79 -3.76 6.30 -0.53
CA HIS A 79 -3.80 5.11 -1.39
C HIS A 79 -2.58 4.24 -1.12
N ALA A 80 -2.72 2.94 -1.28
CA ALA A 80 -1.61 2.01 -1.19
C ALA A 80 -0.82 2.03 -2.50
N ALA A 81 0.51 1.95 -2.40
CA ALA A 81 1.39 1.76 -3.55
C ALA A 81 1.54 0.26 -3.88
N VAL A 82 2.06 -0.05 -5.07
CA VAL A 82 2.38 -1.43 -5.46
C VAL A 82 3.36 -2.05 -4.47
N GLY A 83 3.11 -3.31 -4.10
CA GLY A 83 3.91 -4.03 -3.11
C GLY A 83 3.61 -3.64 -1.66
N ALA A 84 2.66 -2.74 -1.43
CA ALA A 84 2.13 -2.48 -0.09
C ALA A 84 1.22 -3.63 0.38
N PHE A 85 1.17 -3.85 1.67
CA PHE A 85 0.27 -4.80 2.31
C PHE A 85 -0.54 -4.11 3.40
N LEU A 86 -1.66 -4.72 3.78
CA LEU A 86 -2.46 -4.29 4.92
C LEU A 86 -2.17 -5.25 6.07
N ARG A 87 -1.60 -4.74 7.17
CA ARG A 87 -1.39 -5.55 8.38
C ARG A 87 -2.74 -6.00 8.91
N ALA A 88 -2.82 -7.27 9.32
CA ALA A 88 -4.04 -8.00 9.66
C ALA A 88 -4.92 -8.47 8.49
N ASP A 89 -4.55 -8.25 7.23
CA ASP A 89 -5.22 -8.80 6.04
C ASP A 89 -4.48 -10.06 5.56
N ILE A 90 -4.78 -11.18 6.20
CA ILE A 90 -4.01 -12.42 6.06
C ILE A 90 -4.37 -13.12 4.74
N ASN A 91 -5.62 -12.96 4.29
CA ASN A 91 -6.09 -13.53 3.04
C ASN A 91 -5.96 -12.57 1.83
N ILE A 92 -5.50 -11.33 2.05
CA ILE A 92 -5.25 -10.28 1.05
C ILE A 92 -6.52 -9.94 0.26
N ASP A 93 -7.66 -9.85 0.93
CA ASP A 93 -8.92 -9.45 0.31
C ASP A 93 -9.31 -7.97 0.58
N GLY A 94 -8.48 -7.27 1.36
CA GLY A 94 -8.66 -5.88 1.73
C GLY A 94 -9.64 -5.65 2.89
N VAL A 95 -10.18 -6.73 3.50
CA VAL A 95 -11.19 -6.67 4.55
C VAL A 95 -10.68 -7.39 5.81
N ILE A 96 -10.45 -6.62 6.87
CA ILE A 96 -10.07 -7.22 8.17
C ILE A 96 -11.29 -7.80 8.87
N ASP A 97 -11.42 -9.12 8.85
CA ASP A 97 -12.53 -9.85 9.47
C ASP A 97 -12.12 -11.17 10.16
N MET A 98 -13.06 -12.10 10.34
CA MET A 98 -12.81 -13.38 11.03
C MET A 98 -12.01 -14.38 10.17
N ALA A 99 -12.00 -14.23 8.86
CA ALA A 99 -11.21 -15.06 7.96
C ALA A 99 -9.71 -14.92 8.25
N ASP A 100 -9.26 -13.72 8.63
CA ASP A 100 -7.86 -13.42 8.89
C ASP A 100 -7.25 -14.18 10.07
N PRO A 101 -7.79 -14.10 11.30
CA PRO A 101 -7.26 -14.87 12.41
C PRO A 101 -7.41 -16.38 12.19
N ILE A 102 -8.41 -16.83 11.41
CA ILE A 102 -8.52 -18.25 11.03
C ILE A 102 -7.37 -18.64 10.10
N GLY A 103 -7.08 -17.84 9.08
CA GLY A 103 -5.97 -18.07 8.16
C GLY A 103 -4.62 -18.11 8.88
N LEU A 104 -4.41 -17.20 9.82
CA LEU A 104 -3.18 -17.16 10.61
C LEU A 104 -3.03 -18.38 11.52
N LEU A 105 -4.11 -18.83 12.16
CA LEU A 105 -4.10 -20.07 12.95
C LEU A 105 -3.85 -21.31 12.07
N GLN A 106 -4.32 -21.31 10.83
CA GLN A 106 -4.04 -22.39 9.88
C GLN A 106 -2.57 -22.41 9.47
N TYR A 107 -1.93 -21.26 9.31
CA TYR A 107 -0.48 -21.18 9.14
C TYR A 107 0.26 -21.80 10.33
N LEU A 108 -0.04 -21.32 11.54
CA LEU A 108 0.68 -21.73 12.76
C LEU A 108 0.53 -23.22 13.09
N PHE A 109 -0.63 -23.82 12.81
CA PHE A 109 -0.94 -25.18 13.30
C PHE A 109 -1.25 -26.21 12.21
N SER A 110 -1.52 -25.78 10.99
CA SER A 110 -1.91 -26.66 9.89
C SER A 110 -0.94 -26.63 8.70
N GLY A 111 0.11 -25.79 8.76
CA GLY A 111 1.14 -25.69 7.72
C GLY A 111 0.62 -25.08 6.41
N ILE A 112 -0.42 -24.24 6.47
CA ILE A 112 -0.89 -23.48 5.32
C ILE A 112 -0.02 -22.22 5.20
N GLU A 113 0.79 -22.12 4.16
CA GLU A 113 1.67 -20.96 3.96
C GLU A 113 0.90 -19.65 3.78
N LEU A 114 1.46 -18.56 4.32
CA LEU A 114 0.95 -17.21 4.11
C LEU A 114 1.47 -16.63 2.80
N LEU A 115 0.66 -15.77 2.18
CA LEU A 115 1.09 -14.98 1.02
C LEU A 115 1.95 -13.78 1.43
N CYS A 116 1.71 -13.25 2.63
CA CYS A 116 2.56 -12.26 3.26
C CYS A 116 2.73 -12.58 4.75
N HIS A 117 3.98 -12.68 5.20
CA HIS A 117 4.28 -12.90 6.61
C HIS A 117 4.07 -11.64 7.44
N ASP A 118 4.44 -10.46 6.93
CA ASP A 118 4.25 -9.17 7.62
C ASP A 118 2.79 -8.86 7.90
N ALA A 119 1.86 -9.34 7.06
CA ALA A 119 0.44 -9.19 7.27
C ALA A 119 -0.04 -9.96 8.51
N GLY A 120 0.61 -11.09 8.81
CA GLY A 120 0.32 -11.96 9.93
C GLY A 120 0.98 -11.55 11.25
N ASP A 121 2.04 -10.72 11.22
CA ASP A 121 2.66 -10.18 12.43
C ASP A 121 1.86 -8.94 12.86
N ILE A 122 0.93 -9.12 13.78
CA ILE A 122 -0.04 -8.08 14.14
C ILE A 122 0.62 -7.01 15.01
N GLY A 123 1.63 -7.41 15.78
CA GLY A 123 2.34 -6.59 16.74
C GLY A 123 3.54 -5.83 16.18
N ASP A 124 4.03 -6.21 15.00
CA ASP A 124 5.28 -5.72 14.41
C ASP A 124 6.48 -6.01 15.32
N ASP A 125 6.57 -7.26 15.78
CA ASP A 125 7.66 -7.73 16.64
C ASP A 125 8.64 -8.69 15.95
N GLY A 126 8.41 -8.97 14.67
CA GLY A 126 9.22 -9.81 13.80
C GLY A 126 9.06 -11.31 14.07
N VAL A 127 8.02 -11.73 14.80
CA VAL A 127 7.79 -13.12 15.17
C VAL A 127 6.33 -13.52 14.96
N LEU A 128 6.08 -14.42 14.01
CA LEU A 128 4.76 -15.04 13.86
C LEU A 128 4.51 -16.12 14.93
N ASP A 129 3.64 -15.82 15.89
CA ASP A 129 3.25 -16.77 16.92
C ASP A 129 1.76 -16.66 17.33
N ILE A 130 1.38 -17.37 18.40
CA ILE A 130 -0.03 -17.42 18.85
C ILE A 130 -0.53 -16.06 19.39
N SER A 131 0.35 -15.15 19.73
CA SER A 131 0.00 -13.82 20.20
C SER A 131 -0.66 -12.99 19.10
N ASP A 132 -0.27 -13.18 17.83
CA ASP A 132 -0.81 -12.45 16.69
C ASP A 132 -2.31 -12.65 16.46
N PRO A 133 -2.84 -13.88 16.27
CA PRO A 133 -4.27 -14.08 16.11
C PRO A 133 -5.05 -13.70 17.37
N ILE A 134 -4.44 -13.79 18.57
CA ILE A 134 -5.06 -13.30 19.81
C ILE A 134 -5.19 -11.76 19.78
N GLN A 135 -4.15 -11.05 19.36
CA GLN A 135 -4.18 -9.59 19.22
C GLN A 135 -5.23 -9.17 18.20
N LEU A 136 -5.28 -9.82 17.03
CA LEU A 136 -6.27 -9.54 16.00
C LEU A 136 -7.71 -9.79 16.48
N LEU A 137 -7.98 -10.93 17.14
CA LEU A 137 -9.30 -11.20 17.72
C LEU A 137 -9.68 -10.19 18.81
N ASN A 138 -8.73 -9.74 19.63
CA ASN A 138 -8.96 -8.69 20.63
C ASN A 138 -9.32 -7.35 19.96
N TYR A 139 -8.65 -6.98 18.87
CA TYR A 139 -9.02 -5.82 18.07
C TYR A 139 -10.45 -5.95 17.53
N LEU A 140 -10.77 -7.06 16.87
CA LEU A 140 -12.06 -7.29 16.21
C LEU A 140 -13.25 -7.33 17.18
N PHE A 141 -13.09 -7.91 18.37
CA PHE A 141 -14.22 -8.21 19.26
C PHE A 141 -14.18 -7.56 20.64
N SER A 142 -13.03 -7.03 21.06
CA SER A 142 -12.82 -6.57 22.44
C SER A 142 -12.33 -5.14 22.53
N GLN A 143 -12.37 -4.36 21.44
CA GLN A 143 -11.82 -3.01 21.38
C GLN A 143 -10.36 -2.96 21.88
N GLY A 144 -9.60 -4.02 21.56
CA GLY A 144 -8.17 -4.08 21.82
C GLY A 144 -7.40 -3.04 20.99
N PRO A 145 -6.07 -2.95 21.20
CA PRO A 145 -5.20 -2.12 20.37
C PRO A 145 -5.40 -2.43 18.88
N THR A 146 -5.31 -1.40 18.04
CA THR A 146 -5.29 -1.60 16.59
C THR A 146 -4.00 -2.33 16.18
N PRO A 147 -4.01 -3.10 15.07
CA PRO A 147 -2.79 -3.63 14.48
C PRO A 147 -1.72 -2.55 14.27
N ALA A 148 -0.47 -2.97 14.28
CA ALA A 148 0.65 -2.09 13.97
C ALA A 148 0.58 -1.57 12.53
N TYR A 149 1.46 -0.62 12.21
CA TYR A 149 1.57 -0.12 10.85
C TYR A 149 2.07 -1.24 9.92
N PRO A 150 1.56 -1.44 8.69
CA PRO A 150 0.58 -0.61 7.98
C PRO A 150 -0.89 -1.01 8.21
N PHE A 151 -1.60 -0.20 8.99
CA PHE A 151 -3.05 -0.26 9.23
C PHE A 151 -3.59 1.18 9.43
N PRO A 152 -4.87 1.51 9.14
CA PRO A 152 -5.91 0.73 8.44
C PRO A 152 -5.83 0.84 6.91
N VAL A 153 -4.75 1.42 6.39
CA VAL A 153 -4.50 1.53 4.95
C VAL A 153 -3.24 0.73 4.67
N ALA A 154 -3.18 0.01 3.55
CA ALA A 154 -1.97 -0.71 3.18
C ALA A 154 -0.76 0.24 3.06
N GLY A 155 0.44 -0.28 3.28
CA GLY A 155 1.71 0.43 3.23
C GLY A 155 2.89 -0.54 3.19
N SER A 156 4.11 -0.01 3.26
CA SER A 156 5.32 -0.83 3.41
C SER A 156 5.46 -1.34 4.83
N ASP A 157 6.38 -2.28 5.08
CA ASP A 157 6.95 -2.38 6.42
C ASP A 157 7.94 -1.21 6.62
N LEU A 158 7.91 -0.60 7.81
CA LEU A 158 8.85 0.45 8.21
C LEU A 158 9.83 -0.03 9.28
N THR A 159 9.72 -1.29 9.69
CA THR A 159 10.69 -1.96 10.55
C THR A 159 11.41 -3.00 9.72
N ASP A 160 12.74 -3.04 9.87
CA ASP A 160 13.55 -4.07 9.20
C ASP A 160 13.53 -5.32 10.07
N ASP A 161 12.96 -6.41 9.56
CA ASP A 161 13.06 -7.73 10.18
C ASP A 161 13.24 -8.86 9.13
N ALA A 162 12.95 -10.11 9.52
CA ALA A 162 13.13 -11.29 8.68
C ALA A 162 11.84 -11.79 8.03
N LEU A 163 10.70 -11.20 8.39
CA LEU A 163 9.42 -11.43 7.74
C LEU A 163 9.38 -10.59 6.45
N ASP A 164 8.65 -11.11 5.47
CA ASP A 164 8.37 -10.38 4.25
C ASP A 164 6.98 -10.71 3.71
N CYS A 165 6.39 -9.73 3.03
CA CYS A 165 5.44 -10.01 1.98
C CYS A 165 6.21 -10.45 0.75
N GLY A 166 6.23 -11.77 0.49
CA GLY A 166 6.92 -12.36 -0.64
C GLY A 166 6.74 -11.49 -1.89
N GLY A 167 7.83 -10.88 -2.35
CA GLY A 167 7.80 -10.08 -3.56
C GLY A 167 7.29 -10.98 -4.68
N VAL A 168 6.26 -10.55 -5.40
CA VAL A 168 5.90 -11.14 -6.69
C VAL A 168 7.07 -10.94 -7.65
N THR A 169 8.09 -11.79 -7.54
CA THR A 169 9.12 -11.94 -8.54
C THR A 169 8.58 -12.90 -9.59
N GLU A 170 7.94 -12.35 -10.61
CA GLU A 170 7.97 -12.95 -11.96
C GLU A 170 8.91 -12.12 -12.85
#